data_AF-A0ABD0QNX9-F1
#
_entry.id   AF-A0ABD0QNX9-F1
#
_cell.length_a   1.000
_cell.length_b   1.000
_cell.length_c   1.000
_cell.angle_alpha   90.00
_cell.angle_beta   90.00
_cell.angle_gamma   90.00
#
_symmetry.space_group_name_H-M   'P 1'
#
loop_
_entity.id
_entity.type
_entity.pdbx_description
1 polymer ?
#
loop_
_entity_poly.entity_id
_entity_poly.type
_entity_poly.pdbx_seq_one_letter_code
_entity_poly.pdbx_strand_id
1 'polypeptide(L)'
;VVPLFVTTALERLTREVKTSELRTMCLQVAIAALYYSPPLLLNTLENLRFPNNTEPITNHFISQWLKDIDCFLGLHDRKMCVLGLCALMDLDQRPQAVNQVAGQLLPAAILLFNGLKRAYACRAEHENEEDEDEEDGEEEEEN
;
A
#
# COMPACT_ATOMS: atom_id res chain seq x y z
N VAL A 1 6.39 13.46 15.27
CA VAL A 1 5.08 13.37 14.61
C VAL A 1 4.91 12.04 13.87
N VAL A 2 5.81 11.66 12.95
CA VAL A 2 5.71 10.38 12.20
C VAL A 2 5.51 9.14 13.09
N PRO A 3 6.29 8.91 14.17
CA PRO A 3 6.08 7.73 15.03
C PRO A 3 4.69 7.66 15.66
N LEU A 4 4.09 8.81 15.99
CA LEU A 4 2.73 8.86 16.58
C LEU A 4 1.70 8.32 15.60
N PHE A 5 1.72 8.79 14.35
CA PHE A 5 0.80 8.32 13.32
C PHE A 5 0.96 6.83 13.00
N VAL A 6 2.22 6.37 12.93
CA VAL A 6 2.53 4.95 12.70
C VAL A 6 2.00 4.09 13.85
N THR A 7 2.28 4.47 15.09
CA THR A 7 1.77 3.77 16.28
C THR A 7 0.24 3.73 16.29
N THR A 8 -0.44 4.86 16.06
CA THR A 8 -1.92 4.88 16.04
C THR A 8 -2.51 3.98 14.95
N ALA A 9 -1.93 3.97 13.75
CA ALA A 9 -2.39 3.09 12.67
C ALA A 9 -2.15 1.61 13.00
N LEU A 10 -0.99 1.27 13.56
CA LEU A 10 -0.66 -0.09 13.99
C LEU A 10 -1.54 -0.56 15.15
N GLU A 11 -1.79 0.29 16.15
CA GLU A 11 -2.75 0.01 17.23
C GLU A 11 -4.15 -0.25 16.69
N ARG A 12 -4.59 0.48 15.66
CA ARG A 12 -5.88 0.22 15.03
C ARG A 12 -5.93 -1.17 14.40
N LEU A 13 -4.84 -1.63 13.77
CA LEU A 13 -4.72 -2.98 13.24
C LEU A 13 -4.71 -4.05 14.33
N THR A 14 -4.41 -3.70 15.60
CA THR A 14 -4.48 -4.68 16.70
C THR A 14 -5.90 -5.06 17.14
N ARG A 15 -6.90 -4.36 16.63
CA ARG A 15 -8.32 -4.54 16.92
C ARG A 15 -9.04 -4.97 15.65
N GLU A 16 -10.23 -5.56 15.78
CA GLU A 16 -11.03 -5.95 14.61
C GLU A 16 -11.24 -4.77 13.65
N VAL A 17 -10.84 -4.95 12.39
CA VAL A 17 -11.08 -4.01 11.29
C VAL A 17 -12.06 -4.64 10.31
N LYS A 18 -13.30 -4.13 10.30
CA LYS A 18 -14.40 -4.73 9.52
C LYS A 18 -14.26 -4.54 8.01
N THR A 19 -13.73 -3.40 7.58
CA THR A 19 -13.67 -3.02 6.16
C THR A 19 -12.26 -3.19 5.61
N SER A 20 -12.14 -3.64 4.36
CA SER A 20 -10.86 -3.72 3.65
C SER A 20 -10.23 -2.34 3.51
N GLU A 21 -11.03 -1.31 3.27
CA GLU A 21 -10.60 0.06 3.04
C GLU A 21 -9.89 0.65 4.26
N LEU A 22 -10.47 0.50 5.46
CA LEU A 22 -9.80 1.01 6.66
C LEU A 22 -8.51 0.22 6.95
N ARG A 23 -8.51 -1.08 6.66
CA ARG A 23 -7.35 -1.93 6.88
C ARG A 23 -6.21 -1.54 5.95
N THR A 24 -6.50 -1.34 4.66
CA THR A 24 -5.50 -0.88 3.68
C THR A 24 -4.99 0.51 4.03
N MET A 25 -5.85 1.46 4.44
CA MET A 25 -5.42 2.78 4.91
C MET A 25 -4.43 2.69 6.08
N CYS A 26 -4.73 1.86 7.09
CA CYS A 26 -3.81 1.67 8.22
C CYS A 26 -2.50 1.00 7.80
N LEU A 27 -2.56 -0.02 6.93
CA LEU A 27 -1.36 -0.66 6.36
C LEU A 27 -0.50 0.35 5.59
N GLN A 28 -1.11 1.23 4.79
CA GLN A 28 -0.41 2.24 4.01
C GLN A 28 0.40 3.22 4.86
N VAL A 29 -0.06 3.56 6.07
CA VAL A 29 0.71 4.42 6.99
C VAL A 29 2.03 3.73 7.38
N ALA A 30 1.98 2.43 7.73
CA ALA A 30 3.17 1.67 8.05
C ALA A 30 4.06 1.45 6.81
N ILE A 31 3.48 1.13 5.65
CA ILE A 31 4.20 0.99 4.38
C ILE A 31 4.92 2.28 3.99
N ALA A 32 4.27 3.44 4.13
CA ALA A 32 4.87 4.74 3.88
C ALA A 32 6.03 5.01 4.85
N ALA A 33 5.89 4.64 6.13
CA ALA A 33 6.97 4.73 7.10
C ALA A 33 8.15 3.79 6.77
N LEU A 34 7.88 2.58 6.27
CA LEU A 34 8.91 1.67 5.77
C LEU A 34 9.71 2.33 4.64
N TYR A 35 9.02 2.89 3.66
CA TYR A 35 9.65 3.53 2.51
C TYR A 35 10.43 4.79 2.91
N TYR A 36 9.91 5.59 3.85
CA TYR A 36 10.57 6.80 4.34
C TYR A 36 11.79 6.51 5.23
N SER A 37 11.65 5.58 6.18
CA SER A 37 12.69 5.23 7.14
C SER A 37 12.46 3.81 7.67
N PRO A 38 13.09 2.78 7.06
CA PRO A 38 12.94 1.41 7.53
C PRO A 38 13.32 1.20 9.00
N PRO A 39 14.43 1.78 9.52
CA PRO A 39 14.78 1.63 10.93
C PRO A 39 13.71 2.16 11.88
N LEU A 40 13.03 3.26 11.52
CA LEU A 40 11.94 3.82 12.32
C LEU A 40 10.78 2.84 12.42
N LEU A 41 10.29 2.33 11.28
CA LEU A 41 9.16 1.39 11.30
C LEU A 41 9.53 0.10 12.04
N LEU A 42 10.69 -0.48 11.74
CA LEU A 42 11.12 -1.74 12.36
C LEU A 42 11.23 -1.60 13.88
N ASN A 43 11.77 -0.49 14.38
CA ASN A 43 11.82 -0.21 15.81
C ASN A 43 10.42 -0.04 16.41
N THR A 44 9.50 0.65 15.72
CA THR A 44 8.11 0.79 16.19
C THR A 44 7.39 -0.57 16.27
N LEU A 45 7.51 -1.41 15.23
CA LEU A 45 6.91 -2.75 15.19
C LEU A 45 7.46 -3.66 16.30
N GLU A 46 8.77 -3.55 16.59
CA GLU A 46 9.45 -4.33 17.62
C GLU A 46 9.06 -3.91 19.05
N ASN A 47 8.51 -2.71 19.24
CA ASN A 47 8.06 -2.20 20.54
C ASN A 47 6.54 -2.31 20.76
N LEU A 48 5.76 -2.56 19.71
CA LEU A 48 4.30 -2.73 19.81
C LEU A 48 3.91 -4.19 20.03
N ARG A 49 2.86 -4.42 20.82
CA ARG A 49 2.31 -5.76 21.13
C ARG A 49 0.79 -5.77 21.02
N PHE A 50 0.23 -6.93 20.68
CA PHE A 50 -1.22 -7.14 20.81
C PHE A 50 -1.62 -7.26 22.28
N PRO A 51 -2.86 -6.87 22.63
CA PRO A 51 -3.42 -7.21 23.94
C PRO A 51 -3.31 -8.72 24.17
N ASN A 52 -2.75 -9.12 25.32
CA ASN A 52 -2.54 -10.52 25.70
C ASN A 52 -1.54 -11.32 24.83
N ASN A 53 -0.66 -10.65 24.09
CA ASN A 53 0.42 -11.30 23.34
C ASN A 53 1.80 -10.71 23.73
N THR A 54 2.80 -11.56 23.91
CA THR A 54 4.18 -11.18 24.21
C THR A 54 5.02 -10.91 22.98
N GLU A 55 4.60 -11.41 21.81
CA GLU A 55 5.33 -11.28 20.55
C GLU A 55 5.09 -9.91 19.89
N PRO A 56 6.12 -9.32 19.26
CA PRO A 56 5.98 -8.11 18.45
C PRO A 56 4.93 -8.25 17.36
N ILE A 57 4.27 -7.13 17.02
CA ILE A 57 3.27 -7.12 15.95
C ILE A 57 3.87 -7.29 14.54
N THR A 58 5.21 -7.32 14.41
CA THR A 58 5.94 -7.43 13.15
C THR A 58 5.39 -8.55 12.25
N ASN A 59 5.24 -9.77 12.80
CA ASN A 59 4.75 -10.90 12.00
C ASN A 59 3.29 -10.71 11.55
N HIS A 60 2.45 -10.19 12.45
CA HIS A 60 1.07 -9.89 12.12
C HIS A 60 0.98 -8.84 11.01
N PHE A 61 1.73 -7.75 11.11
CA PHE A 61 1.75 -6.70 10.09
C PHE A 61 2.15 -7.25 8.72
N ILE A 62 3.25 -7.99 8.62
CA ILE A 62 3.74 -8.56 7.35
C ILE A 62 2.73 -9.56 6.78
N SER A 63 2.18 -10.44 7.60
CA SER A 63 1.19 -11.43 7.18
C SER A 63 -0.10 -10.78 6.71
N GLN A 64 -0.60 -9.79 7.44
CA GLN A 64 -1.83 -9.06 7.10
C GLN A 64 -1.65 -8.24 5.82
N TRP A 65 -0.49 -7.59 5.65
CA TRP A 65 -0.18 -6.85 4.44
C TRP A 65 -0.23 -7.75 3.20
N LEU A 66 0.45 -8.90 3.22
CA LEU A 66 0.42 -9.83 2.07
C LEU A 66 -0.95 -10.47 1.87
N LYS A 67 -1.71 -10.70 2.94
CA LYS A 67 -3.09 -11.21 2.85
C LYS A 67 -4.03 -10.24 2.12
N ASP A 68 -3.84 -8.94 2.31
CA ASP A 68 -4.68 -7.89 1.70
C ASP A 68 -4.07 -7.28 0.44
N ILE A 69 -3.08 -7.94 -0.18
CA ILE A 69 -2.31 -7.36 -1.27
C ILE A 69 -3.19 -6.96 -2.48
N ASP A 70 -4.26 -7.70 -2.72
CA ASP A 70 -5.25 -7.48 -3.78
C ASP A 70 -6.28 -6.39 -3.45
N CYS A 71 -6.34 -5.95 -2.19
CA CYS A 71 -7.23 -4.89 -1.72
C CYS A 71 -6.69 -3.47 -1.96
N PHE A 72 -5.46 -3.33 -2.48
CA PHE A 72 -4.90 -2.03 -2.89
C PHE A 72 -5.43 -1.64 -4.28
N LEU A 73 -6.46 -0.79 -4.30
CA LEU A 73 -7.26 -0.53 -5.51
C LEU A 73 -6.92 0.77 -6.26
N GLY A 74 -6.41 1.80 -5.59
CA GLY A 74 -6.04 3.06 -6.24
C GLY A 74 -4.69 3.03 -6.95
N LEU A 75 -4.45 3.94 -7.90
CA LEU A 75 -3.13 4.15 -8.51
C LEU A 75 -2.07 4.46 -7.43
N HIS A 76 -2.40 5.38 -6.52
CA HIS A 76 -1.55 5.72 -5.39
C HIS A 76 -1.29 4.51 -4.49
N ASP A 77 -2.35 3.77 -4.14
CA ASP A 77 -2.27 2.65 -3.21
C ASP A 77 -1.35 1.56 -3.72
N ARG A 78 -1.49 1.20 -5.00
CA ARG A 78 -0.63 0.21 -5.65
C ARG A 78 0.81 0.68 -5.75
N LYS A 79 1.05 1.95 -6.12
CA LYS A 79 2.41 2.53 -6.16
C LYS A 79 3.08 2.46 -4.79
N MET A 80 2.39 2.92 -3.75
CA MET A 80 2.91 2.90 -2.39
C MET A 80 3.18 1.47 -1.91
N CYS A 81 2.29 0.54 -2.22
CA CYS A 81 2.46 -0.88 -1.88
C CYS A 81 3.68 -1.50 -2.58
N VAL A 82 3.89 -1.23 -3.88
CA VAL A 82 5.08 -1.67 -4.62
C VAL A 82 6.36 -1.10 -4.02
N LEU A 83 6.41 0.21 -3.76
CA LEU A 83 7.57 0.87 -3.14
C LEU A 83 7.90 0.26 -1.78
N GLY A 84 6.87 -0.06 -0.99
CA GLY A 84 7.02 -0.77 0.27
C GLY A 84 7.64 -2.15 0.11
N LEU A 85 7.12 -2.97 -0.82
CA LEU A 85 7.65 -4.32 -1.06
C LEU A 85 9.11 -4.26 -1.50
N CYS A 86 9.47 -3.30 -2.37
CA CYS A 86 10.86 -3.04 -2.75
C CYS A 86 11.72 -2.68 -1.53
N ALA A 87 11.29 -1.74 -0.70
CA ALA A 87 12.00 -1.36 0.51
C ALA A 87 12.19 -2.54 1.48
N LEU A 88 11.20 -3.43 1.58
CA LEU A 88 11.27 -4.64 2.40
C LEU A 88 12.31 -5.65 1.87
N MET A 89 12.38 -5.81 0.54
CA MET A 89 13.36 -6.69 -0.11
C MET A 89 14.79 -6.15 0.00
N ASP A 90 14.94 -4.83 -0.01
CA ASP A 90 16.23 -4.10 0.03
C ASP A 90 16.84 -3.98 1.44
N LEU A 91 16.13 -4.42 2.48
CA LEU A 91 16.65 -4.44 3.84
C LEU A 91 17.92 -5.31 3.96
N ASP A 92 19.00 -4.72 4.48
CA ASP A 92 20.23 -5.46 4.83
C ASP A 92 19.97 -6.54 5.89
N GLN A 93 19.20 -6.18 6.93
CA GLN A 93 18.82 -7.06 8.02
C GLN A 93 17.31 -7.27 8.04
N ARG A 94 16.86 -8.27 7.27
CA ARG A 94 15.44 -8.62 7.18
C ARG A 94 14.94 -9.31 8.46
N PRO A 95 13.85 -8.81 9.09
CA PRO A 95 13.18 -9.52 10.19
C PRO A 95 12.79 -10.95 9.78
N GLN A 96 12.77 -11.87 10.74
CA GLN A 96 12.41 -13.27 10.46
C GLN A 96 11.03 -13.42 9.80
N ALA A 97 10.06 -12.60 10.19
CA ALA A 97 8.73 -12.56 9.58
C ALA A 97 8.78 -12.30 8.06
N VAL A 98 9.70 -11.45 7.61
CA VAL A 98 9.92 -11.18 6.18
C VAL A 98 10.51 -12.40 5.48
N ASN A 99 11.52 -13.03 6.10
CA ASN A 99 12.17 -14.21 5.52
C ASN A 99 11.18 -15.39 5.36
N GLN A 100 10.23 -15.54 6.29
CA GLN A 100 9.18 -16.57 6.21
C GLN A 100 8.24 -16.41 5.01
N VAL A 101 8.06 -15.18 4.53
CA VAL A 101 7.18 -14.87 3.40
C VAL A 101 7.94 -14.45 2.14
N ALA A 102 9.26 -14.58 2.11
CA ALA A 102 10.11 -14.06 1.04
C ALA A 102 9.68 -14.54 -0.37
N GLY A 103 9.26 -15.80 -0.49
CA GLY A 103 8.75 -16.36 -1.74
C GLY A 103 7.46 -15.73 -2.28
N GLN A 104 6.73 -14.97 -1.45
CA GLN A 104 5.48 -14.30 -1.82
C GLN A 104 5.68 -12.85 -2.26
N LEU A 105 6.82 -12.23 -1.92
CA LEU A 105 7.05 -10.79 -2.15
C LEU A 105 7.07 -10.43 -3.64
N LEU A 106 7.79 -11.20 -4.46
CA LEU A 106 7.86 -10.96 -5.90
C LEU A 106 6.51 -11.24 -6.60
N PRO A 107 5.81 -12.36 -6.34
CA PRO A 107 4.45 -12.56 -6.84
C PRO A 107 3.47 -11.42 -6.46
N ALA A 108 3.53 -10.95 -5.22
CA ALA A 108 2.73 -9.81 -4.74
C ALA A 108 3.03 -8.53 -5.53
N ALA A 109 4.31 -8.22 -5.77
CA ALA A 109 4.70 -7.07 -6.60
C ALA A 109 4.19 -7.19 -8.04
N ILE A 110 4.29 -8.37 -8.66
CA ILE A 110 3.79 -8.62 -10.02
C ILE A 110 2.27 -8.39 -10.11
N LEU A 111 1.51 -8.87 -9.12
CA LEU A 111 0.07 -8.63 -9.04
C LEU A 111 -0.26 -7.13 -9.04
N LEU A 112 0.45 -6.35 -8.21
CA LEU A 112 0.28 -4.90 -8.13
C LEU A 112 0.67 -4.20 -9.43
N PHE A 113 1.76 -4.59 -10.08
CA PHE A 113 2.17 -4.05 -11.38
C PHE A 113 1.13 -4.31 -12.48
N ASN A 114 0.54 -5.50 -12.52
CA ASN A 114 -0.57 -5.80 -13.44
C ASN A 114 -1.81 -4.95 -13.13
N GLY A 115 -2.08 -4.69 -11.85
CA GLY A 115 -3.11 -3.74 -11.43
C GLY A 115 -2.82 -2.31 -11.89
N LEU A 116 -1.58 -1.85 -11.74
CA LEU A 116 -1.15 -0.51 -12.19
C LEU A 116 -1.26 -0.35 -13.71
N LYS A 117 -0.81 -1.34 -14.49
CA LYS A 117 -0.92 -1.31 -15.95
C LYS A 117 -2.37 -1.08 -16.41
N ARG A 118 -3.32 -1.81 -15.82
CA ARG A 118 -4.75 -1.66 -16.11
C ARG A 118 -5.29 -0.30 -15.68
N ALA A 119 -4.93 0.16 -14.47
CA ALA A 119 -5.39 1.44 -13.94
C ALA A 119 -4.88 2.63 -14.76
N TYR A 120 -3.66 2.56 -15.30
CA TYR A 120 -3.14 3.59 -16.20
C TYR A 120 -3.82 3.58 -17.57
N ALA A 121 -4.10 2.40 -18.15
CA ALA A 121 -4.81 2.32 -19.42
C ALA A 121 -6.21 2.94 -19.32
N CYS A 122 -6.98 2.57 -18.29
CA CYS A 122 -8.31 3.13 -18.03
C CYS A 122 -8.27 4.66 -17.82
N ARG A 123 -7.24 5.17 -17.13
CA ARG A 123 -7.08 6.62 -16.97
C ARG A 123 -6.81 7.32 -18.30
N ALA A 124 -5.97 6.75 -19.15
CA ALA A 124 -5.65 7.33 -20.46
C ALA A 124 -6.87 7.29 -21.41
N GLU A 125 -7.70 6.26 -21.33
CA GLU A 125 -8.96 6.18 -22.08
C GLU A 125 -9.91 7.32 -21.69
N HIS A 126 -10.10 7.58 -20.39
CA HIS A 126 -10.95 8.69 -19.93
C HIS A 126 -10.40 10.08 -20.25
N GLU A 127 -9.08 10.28 -20.18
CA GLU A 127 -8.48 11.58 -20.58
C GLU A 127 -8.70 11.85 -22.08
N ASN A 128 -8.68 10.83 -22.94
CA ASN A 128 -8.96 11.00 -24.37
C ASN A 128 -10.45 11.22 -24.67
N GLU A 129 -11.37 10.59 -23.91
CA GLU A 129 -12.82 10.80 -24.06
C GLU A 129 -13.22 12.24 -23.69
N GLU A 130 -12.60 12.84 -22.67
CA GLU A 130 -12.86 14.24 -22.28
C GLU A 130 -12.36 15.25 -23.33
N ASP A 131 -11.27 14.95 -24.04
CA ASP A 131 -10.72 15.81 -25.11
C ASP A 131 -11.57 15.76 -26.40
N GLU A 132 -12.28 14.66 -26.68
CA GLU A 132 -13.14 14.51 -27.87
C GLU A 132 -14.48 15.26 -27.76
N ASP A 133 -14.95 15.56 -26.54
CA ASP A 133 -16.21 16.28 -26.30
C ASP A 133 -16.07 17.83 -26.39
N GLU A 134 -14.85 18.37 -26.51
CA GLU A 134 -14.60 19.82 -26.67
C GLU A 134 -14.52 20.31 -28.14
N GLU A 135 -14.54 19.41 -29.13
CA GLU A 135 -14.44 19.77 -30.57
C GLU A 135 -15.78 19.91 -31.32
N ASP A 136 -16.94 19.85 -30.63
CA ASP A 136 -18.28 19.86 -31.29
C ASP A 136 -19.05 21.19 -31.09
N GLY A 137 -18.34 22.32 -31.11
CA GLY A 137 -18.87 23.64 -30.70
C GLY A 137 -18.72 24.82 -31.67
N GLU A 138 -18.21 24.65 -32.89
CA GLU A 138 -18.09 25.74 -33.87
C GLU A 138 -18.68 25.38 -35.24
N GLU A 139 -20.01 25.18 -35.32
CA GLU A 139 -20.73 25.28 -36.59
C GLU A 139 -21.07 26.76 -36.91
N GLU A 140 -20.19 27.35 -37.71
CA GLU A 140 -20.38 28.42 -38.72
C GLU A 140 -21.69 29.26 -38.68
N GLU A 141 -21.62 30.50 -38.19
CA GLU A 141 -22.43 31.61 -38.73
C GLU A 141 -21.67 32.26 -39.90
N GLU A 142 -21.92 31.82 -41.14
CA GLU A 142 -21.65 32.61 -42.34
C GLU A 142 -22.89 32.74 -43.24
N ASN A 143 -23.45 33.97 -43.25
CA ASN A 143 -24.23 34.68 -44.28
C ASN A 143 -25.60 34.15 -44.75
#